data_AF-A0A7H0YHF4-F1
#
_entry.id   AF-A0A7H0YHF4-F1
#
_cell.length_a   1.000
_cell.length_b   1.000
_cell.length_c   1.000
_cell.angle_alpha   90.00
_cell.angle_beta   90.00
_cell.angle_gamma   90.00
#
_symmetry.space_group_name_H-M   'P 1'
#
loop_
_entity.id
_entity.type
_entity.pdbx_description
1 polymer ?
#
loop_
_entity_poly.entity_id
_entity_poly.type
_entity_poly.pdbx_seq_one_letter_code
_entity_poly.pdbx_strand_id
1 'polypeptide(L)'
;MGAIEHYRRELYRIAWRMQYREKRDRKREVSMECSPNLFRPSFSDESDNRIMLQSYINKLACEASKKVIYEIYINDKTEAQVARELKISQQAVNKWKKKALRELCQMMSL
;
A
#
# COMPACT_ATOMS: atom_id res chain seq x y z
N MET A 1 -17.32 -28.24 -27.07
CA MET A 1 -17.08 -26.83 -26.66
C MET A 1 -17.01 -25.99 -27.91
N GLY A 2 -18.11 -25.33 -28.29
CA GLY A 2 -18.18 -24.57 -29.54
C GLY A 2 -17.27 -23.35 -29.51
N ALA A 3 -16.78 -22.91 -30.67
CA ALA A 3 -15.87 -21.77 -30.79
C ALA A 3 -16.43 -20.50 -30.09
N ILE A 4 -17.75 -20.30 -30.14
CA ILE A 4 -18.45 -19.17 -29.49
C ILE A 4 -18.25 -19.17 -27.96
N GLU A 5 -18.28 -20.34 -27.34
CA GLU A 5 -18.17 -20.48 -25.89
C GLU A 5 -16.72 -20.23 -25.41
N HIS A 6 -15.75 -20.62 -26.24
CA HIS A 6 -14.35 -20.28 -26.03
C HIS A 6 -14.13 -18.75 -26.06
N TYR A 7 -14.63 -18.07 -27.09
CA TYR A 7 -14.50 -16.61 -27.19
C TYR A 7 -15.23 -15.88 -26.06
N ARG A 8 -16.41 -16.34 -25.67
CA ARG A 8 -17.15 -15.78 -24.53
C ARG A 8 -16.32 -15.86 -23.25
N ARG A 9 -15.68 -17.01 -22.98
CA ARG A 9 -14.83 -17.19 -21.79
C ARG A 9 -13.61 -16.26 -21.78
N GLU A 10 -12.97 -16.07 -22.92
CA GLU A 10 -11.82 -15.18 -23.03
C GLU A 10 -12.22 -13.71 -22.88
N LEU A 11 -13.35 -13.28 -23.45
CA LEU A 11 -13.90 -11.94 -23.23
C LEU A 11 -14.19 -11.68 -21.74
N TYR A 12 -14.82 -12.63 -21.05
CA TYR A 12 -15.06 -12.53 -19.61
C TYR A 12 -13.77 -12.40 -18.80
N ARG A 13 -12.74 -13.17 -19.15
CA ARG A 13 -11.43 -13.10 -18.50
C ARG A 13 -10.76 -11.75 -18.70
N ILE A 14 -10.81 -11.20 -19.91
CA ILE A 14 -10.25 -9.87 -20.22
C ILE A 14 -11.00 -8.80 -19.41
N ALA A 15 -12.33 -8.80 -19.47
CA ALA A 15 -13.17 -7.87 -18.73
C ALA A 15 -12.90 -7.94 -17.22
N TRP A 16 -12.79 -9.14 -16.65
CA TRP A 16 -12.45 -9.32 -15.23
C TRP A 16 -11.08 -8.75 -14.88
N ARG A 17 -10.05 -9.00 -15.70
CA ARG A 17 -8.70 -8.43 -15.49
C ARG A 17 -8.72 -6.90 -15.56
N MET A 18 -9.49 -6.32 -16.47
CA MET A 18 -9.67 -4.86 -16.55
C MET A 18 -10.32 -4.32 -15.29
N GLN A 19 -11.46 -4.87 -14.87
CA GLN A 19 -12.15 -4.44 -13.65
C GLN A 19 -11.30 -4.62 -12.38
N TYR A 20 -10.54 -5.70 -12.29
CA TYR A 20 -9.67 -5.95 -11.16
C TYR A 20 -8.51 -4.93 -11.11
N ARG A 21 -7.93 -4.59 -12.26
CA ARG A 21 -6.90 -3.55 -12.36
C ARG A 21 -7.45 -2.20 -11.90
N GLU A 22 -8.59 -1.77 -12.42
CA GLU A 22 -9.26 -0.53 -12.00
C GLU A 22 -9.54 -0.50 -10.49
N LYS A 23 -10.09 -1.58 -9.94
CA LYS A 23 -10.35 -1.68 -8.49
C LYS A 23 -9.07 -1.64 -7.65
N ARG A 24 -8.00 -2.27 -8.13
CA ARG A 24 -6.69 -2.26 -7.47
C ARG A 24 -6.08 -0.87 -7.50
N ASP A 25 -6.14 -0.21 -8.64
CA ASP A 25 -5.53 1.09 -8.86
C ASP A 25 -6.32 2.17 -8.11
N ARG A 26 -7.66 2.18 -8.18
CA ARG A 26 -8.54 3.01 -7.34
C ARG A 26 -8.36 2.80 -5.83
N LYS A 27 -7.90 1.62 -5.39
CA LYS A 27 -7.62 1.37 -3.97
C LYS A 27 -6.24 1.89 -3.56
N ARG A 28 -5.32 2.01 -4.51
CA ARG A 28 -3.96 2.53 -4.29
C ARG A 28 -3.93 4.04 -4.43
N GLU A 29 -4.74 4.59 -5.33
CA GLU A 29 -4.96 6.00 -5.51
C GLU A 29 -6.01 6.47 -4.49
N VAL A 30 -5.78 7.62 -3.87
CA VAL A 30 -6.79 8.26 -3.01
C VAL A 30 -8.02 8.56 -3.88
N SER A 31 -9.23 8.22 -3.39
CA SER A 31 -10.49 8.50 -4.10
C SER A 31 -10.51 9.96 -4.55
N MET A 32 -10.85 10.22 -5.82
CA MET A 32 -11.02 11.58 -6.38
C MET A 32 -12.06 12.42 -5.62
N GLU A 33 -12.87 11.81 -4.75
CA GLU A 33 -13.78 12.48 -3.82
C GLU A 33 -13.06 13.17 -2.63
N CYS A 34 -11.75 12.92 -2.46
CA CYS A 34 -10.92 13.69 -1.56
C CYS A 34 -10.66 15.03 -2.26
N SER A 35 -11.28 16.12 -1.78
CA SER A 35 -10.94 17.46 -2.27
C SER A 35 -9.41 17.57 -2.27
N PRO A 36 -8.76 17.90 -3.40
CA PRO A 36 -7.32 18.06 -3.38
C PRO A 36 -7.03 19.11 -2.31
N ASN A 37 -6.29 18.71 -1.27
CA ASN A 37 -5.75 19.68 -0.33
C ASN A 37 -4.80 20.56 -1.15
N LEU A 38 -5.32 21.69 -1.64
CA LEU A 38 -4.57 22.69 -2.40
C LEU A 38 -3.51 23.38 -1.51
N PHE A 39 -3.55 23.11 -0.20
CA PHE A 39 -2.51 23.49 0.74
C PHE A 39 -1.29 22.58 0.56
N ARG A 40 -0.26 23.13 -0.08
CA ARG A 40 1.10 22.61 0.06
C ARG A 40 1.51 22.83 1.53
N PRO A 41 1.87 21.78 2.29
CA PRO A 41 2.36 21.97 3.64
C PRO A 41 3.62 22.85 3.62
N SER A 42 3.85 23.62 4.68
CA SER A 42 5.13 24.32 4.82
C SER A 42 6.26 23.32 4.99
N PHE A 43 7.51 23.76 4.74
CA PHE A 43 8.68 22.93 5.02
C PHE A 43 8.70 22.45 6.49
N SER A 44 8.29 23.31 7.43
CA SER A 44 8.18 22.94 8.85
C SER A 44 7.18 21.80 9.03
N ASP A 45 5.99 21.91 8.43
CA ASP A 45 4.95 20.89 8.54
C ASP A 45 5.42 19.55 7.95
N GLU A 46 6.11 19.56 6.81
CA GLU A 46 6.68 18.34 6.22
C GLU A 46 7.75 17.72 7.15
N SER A 47 8.64 18.55 7.71
CA SER A 47 9.67 18.06 8.63
C SER A 47 9.09 17.51 9.94
N ASP A 48 8.11 18.20 10.52
CA ASP A 48 7.45 17.79 11.75
C ASP A 48 6.67 16.50 11.54
N ASN A 49 5.94 16.40 10.41
CA ASN A 49 5.26 15.17 10.01
C ASN A 49 6.23 14.00 9.83
N ARG A 50 7.40 14.23 9.23
CA ARG A 50 8.41 13.18 9.05
C ARG A 50 8.99 12.70 10.39
N ILE A 51 9.29 13.63 11.30
CA ILE A 51 9.78 13.31 12.66
C ILE A 51 8.70 12.54 13.43
N MET A 52 7.47 13.02 13.38
CA MET A 52 6.33 12.39 14.01
C MET A 52 6.13 10.97 13.48
N LEU A 53 6.10 10.78 12.15
CA LEU A 53 5.94 9.48 11.51
C LEU A 53 7.06 8.51 11.89
N GLN A 54 8.32 8.98 11.93
CA GLN A 54 9.45 8.17 12.39
C GLN A 54 9.26 7.72 13.84
N SER A 55 8.76 8.60 14.72
CA SER A 55 8.52 8.26 16.12
C SER A 55 7.47 7.14 16.27
N TYR A 56 6.42 7.16 15.44
CA TYR A 56 5.40 6.11 15.44
C TYR A 56 5.91 4.79 14.88
N ILE A 57 6.67 4.83 13.77
CA ILE A 57 7.31 3.62 13.22
C ILE A 57 8.22 2.98 14.27
N ASN A 58 9.01 3.78 15.00
CA ASN A 58 9.90 3.29 16.03
C ASN A 58 9.16 2.61 17.21
N LYS A 59 7.91 3.00 17.49
CA LYS A 59 7.05 2.41 18.52
C LYS A 59 6.41 1.07 18.13
N LEU A 60 6.46 0.66 16.86
CA LEU A 60 5.89 -0.62 16.43
C LEU A 60 6.54 -1.79 17.20
N ALA A 61 5.77 -2.83 17.50
CA ALA A 61 6.27 -3.92 18.34
C ALA A 61 7.22 -4.88 17.59
N CYS A 62 7.14 -4.91 16.26
CA CYS A 62 7.86 -5.89 15.44
C CYS A 62 8.85 -5.23 14.49
N GLU A 63 10.12 -5.63 14.57
CA GLU A 63 11.18 -5.13 13.69
C GLU A 63 10.93 -5.40 12.20
N ALA A 64 10.32 -6.55 11.86
CA ALA A 64 9.93 -6.84 10.49
C ALA A 64 8.84 -5.88 9.98
N SER A 65 7.86 -5.55 10.82
CA SER A 65 6.83 -4.54 10.52
C SER A 65 7.44 -3.15 10.32
N LYS A 66 8.38 -2.75 11.20
CA LYS A 66 9.11 -1.48 11.10
C LYS A 66 9.82 -1.36 9.76
N LYS A 67 10.66 -2.36 9.45
CA LYS A 67 11.45 -2.37 8.24
C LYS A 67 10.58 -2.36 6.99
N VAL A 68 9.52 -3.18 6.95
CA VAL A 68 8.60 -3.22 5.81
C VAL A 68 7.90 -1.88 5.59
N ILE A 69 7.39 -1.22 6.63
CA ILE A 69 6.72 0.07 6.48
C ILE A 69 7.70 1.17 6.08
N TYR A 70 8.87 1.20 6.69
CA TYR A 70 9.90 2.18 6.36
C TYR A 70 10.31 2.08 4.90
N GLU A 71 10.61 0.89 4.40
CA GLU A 71 11.01 0.69 3.01
C GLU A 71 9.90 1.07 2.01
N ILE A 72 8.63 0.80 2.35
CA ILE A 72 7.51 1.06 1.44
C ILE A 72 7.13 2.54 1.39
N TYR A 73 7.07 3.22 2.53
CA TYR A 73 6.50 4.56 2.63
C TYR A 73 7.51 5.69 2.83
N ILE A 74 8.76 5.38 3.23
CA ILE A 74 9.83 6.37 3.36
C ILE A 74 10.82 6.27 2.20
N ASN A 75 11.12 5.05 1.74
CA ASN A 75 12.05 4.81 0.63
C ASN A 75 11.34 4.52 -0.71
N ASP A 76 10.01 4.66 -0.78
CA ASP A 76 9.19 4.45 -1.98
C ASP A 76 9.40 3.10 -2.69
N LYS A 77 9.76 2.04 -1.95
CA LYS A 77 9.95 0.72 -2.54
C LYS A 77 8.62 -0.01 -2.71
N THR A 78 8.51 -0.72 -3.82
CA THR A 78 7.40 -1.67 -4.04
C THR A 78 7.54 -2.88 -3.11
N GLU A 79 6.41 -3.50 -2.76
CA GLU A 79 6.40 -4.75 -1.98
C GLU A 79 7.26 -5.86 -2.61
N ALA A 80 7.38 -5.89 -3.94
CA ALA A 80 8.21 -6.84 -4.66
C ALA A 80 9.71 -6.55 -4.52
N GLN A 81 10.11 -5.28 -4.47
CA GLN A 81 11.50 -4.91 -4.14
C GLN A 81 11.83 -5.28 -2.70
N VAL A 82 10.95 -4.94 -1.75
CA VAL A 82 11.13 -5.28 -0.33
C VAL A 82 11.17 -6.80 -0.11
N ALA A 83 10.32 -7.56 -0.79
CA ALA A 83 10.32 -9.01 -0.73
C ALA A 83 11.67 -9.61 -1.18
N ARG A 84 12.24 -9.08 -2.27
CA ARG A 84 13.57 -9.49 -2.78
C ARG A 84 14.68 -9.16 -1.80
N GLU A 85 14.69 -7.95 -1.25
CA GLU A 85 15.71 -7.49 -0.30
C GLU A 85 15.67 -8.28 1.01
N LEU A 86 14.47 -8.55 1.52
CA LEU A 86 14.27 -9.31 2.76
C LEU A 86 14.30 -10.83 2.56
N LYS A 87 14.42 -11.32 1.32
CA LYS A 87 14.37 -12.74 0.96
C LYS A 87 13.12 -13.45 1.50
N ILE A 88 11.96 -12.78 1.44
CA ILE A 88 10.66 -13.32 1.88
C ILE A 88 9.65 -13.23 0.73
N SER A 89 8.51 -13.92 0.88
CA SER A 89 7.43 -13.80 -0.11
C SER A 89 6.78 -12.42 -0.07
N GLN A 90 6.27 -11.95 -1.21
CA GLN A 90 5.48 -10.72 -1.26
C GLN A 90 4.24 -10.81 -0.36
N GLN A 91 3.69 -12.01 -0.16
CA GLN A 91 2.59 -12.24 0.78
C GLN A 91 3.00 -11.97 2.23
N ALA A 92 4.21 -12.37 2.63
CA ALA A 92 4.75 -12.05 3.94
C ALA A 92 4.92 -10.53 4.12
N VAL A 93 5.46 -9.83 3.11
CA VAL A 93 5.56 -8.35 3.11
C VAL A 93 4.18 -7.72 3.32
N ASN A 94 3.17 -8.15 2.57
CA ASN A 94 1.80 -7.64 2.72
C ASN A 94 1.21 -7.93 4.11
N LYS A 95 1.49 -9.09 4.70
CA LYS A 95 1.08 -9.44 6.07
C LYS A 95 1.70 -8.48 7.10
N TRP A 96 3.00 -8.23 7.01
CA TRP A 96 3.71 -7.30 7.89
C TRP A 96 3.23 -5.87 7.70
N LYS A 97 3.06 -5.41 6.45
CA LYS A 97 2.51 -4.10 6.12
C LYS A 97 1.13 -3.89 6.77
N LYS A 98 0.21 -4.85 6.63
CA LYS A 98 -1.13 -4.79 7.25
C LYS A 98 -1.11 -4.84 8.76
N LYS A 99 -0.14 -5.55 9.36
CA LYS A 99 0.04 -5.58 10.82
C LYS A 99 0.48 -4.21 11.31
N ALA A 100 1.52 -3.66 10.68
CA ALA A 100 2.08 -2.36 11.01
C ALA A 100 1.05 -1.22 10.87
N LEU A 101 0.29 -1.18 9.76
CA LEU A 101 -0.75 -0.16 9.58
C LEU A 101 -1.86 -0.26 10.63
N ARG A 102 -2.24 -1.46 11.07
CA ARG A 102 -3.23 -1.62 12.15
C ARG A 102 -2.71 -1.09 13.48
N GLU A 103 -1.46 -1.39 13.82
CA GLU A 103 -0.82 -0.86 15.03
C GLU A 103 -0.73 0.68 14.98
N LEU A 104 -0.30 1.25 13.85
CA LEU A 104 -0.26 2.71 13.67
C LEU A 104 -1.64 3.34 13.81
N CYS A 105 -2.67 2.77 13.17
CA CYS A 105 -4.04 3.24 13.31
C CYS A 105 -4.51 3.22 14.76
N GLN A 106 -4.22 2.16 15.51
CA GLN A 106 -4.56 2.07 16.94
C GLN A 106 -3.85 3.14 17.77
N MET A 107 -2.59 3.44 17.47
CA MET A 107 -1.82 4.49 18.17
C MET A 107 -2.34 5.90 17.89
N MET A 108 -2.95 6.14 16.71
CA MET A 108 -3.45 7.45 16.28
C MET A 108 -4.95 7.64 16.51
N SER A 109 -5.69 6.56 16.79
CA SER A 109 -7.09 6.61 17.22
C SER A 109 -7.26 6.86 18.74
N LEU A 110 -6.13 6.98 19.45
CA LEU A 110 -6.02 7.41 20.84
C LEU A 110 -5.69 8.91 20.87
#